data_AF-A0A0N4U6U6-F1
#
_entry.id   AF-A0A0N4U6U6-F1
#
_cell.length_a   1.000
_cell.length_b   1.000
_cell.length_c   1.000
_cell.angle_alpha   90.00
_cell.angle_beta   90.00
_cell.angle_gamma   90.00
#
_symmetry.space_group_name_H-M   'P 1'
#
loop_
_entity.id
_entity.type
_entity.pdbx_description
1 polymer ?
#
loop_
_entity_poly.entity_id
_entity_poly.type
_entity_poly.pdbx_seq_one_letter_code
_entity_poly.pdbx_strand_id
1 'polypeptide(L)'
;MSNITQLLLKDEQNFIDVAKLTFYASTTITLESAFALFINLYLLSCSHYLRKPIKMNLRLCINLTAANAACAFFYMISNLINVIIPTINGNNQIVSHCISLLVECLKISMFFASLFILLALAINHYVGIIYPFYRILLFLAYIVPILFFISLYSIMPGGFRNKEAFGFLTLKGCVGANIMSKFFVRLITVIPFILFVAIIVSLYIHIVIHMKKVISMGNFIHVMKLIIDAFIYASRLVEIRYSTWIFKIKLKSLLTGKRQNEDVLPNEFTKYVNETIENNENHRNIYTREANPLTGRKSFIGDIKEAPNCDF
;
A
#
# COMPACT_ATOMS: atom_id res chain seq x y z
N MET A 1 -29.02 -47.04 -17.15
CA MET A 1 -27.55 -46.85 -17.18
C MET A 1 -27.13 -45.57 -17.92
N SER A 2 -27.70 -45.27 -19.11
CA SER A 2 -27.37 -44.07 -19.91
C SER A 2 -27.41 -42.72 -19.15
N ASN A 3 -28.43 -42.47 -18.31
CA ASN A 3 -28.54 -41.20 -17.58
C ASN A 3 -27.41 -40.95 -16.57
N ILE A 4 -26.85 -42.01 -15.96
CA ILE A 4 -25.77 -41.86 -14.96
C ILE A 4 -24.47 -41.45 -15.66
N THR A 5 -24.18 -42.04 -16.82
CA THR A 5 -22.98 -41.70 -17.60
C THR A 5 -23.02 -40.25 -18.10
N GLN A 6 -24.19 -39.76 -18.53
CA GLN A 6 -24.34 -38.35 -18.93
C GLN A 6 -24.15 -37.38 -17.77
N LEU A 7 -24.63 -37.72 -16.57
CA LEU A 7 -24.45 -36.88 -15.38
C LEU A 7 -22.97 -36.79 -14.97
N LEU A 8 -22.25 -37.92 -15.02
CA LEU A 8 -20.81 -37.97 -14.72
C LEU A 8 -19.97 -37.19 -15.73
N LEU A 9 -20.26 -37.32 -17.03
CA LEU A 9 -19.58 -36.55 -18.08
C LEU A 9 -19.81 -35.04 -17.92
N LYS A 10 -21.03 -34.64 -17.53
CA LYS A 10 -21.34 -33.23 -17.29
C LYS A 10 -20.57 -32.68 -16.08
N ASP A 11 -20.45 -33.46 -15.02
CA ASP A 11 -19.71 -33.05 -13.81
C ASP A 11 -18.20 -32.96 -14.08
N GLU A 12 -17.64 -33.91 -14.83
CA GLU A 12 -16.24 -33.90 -15.25
C GLU A 12 -15.94 -32.70 -16.17
N GLN A 13 -16.84 -32.40 -17.11
CA GLN A 13 -16.70 -31.24 -18.00
C GLN A 13 -16.77 -29.92 -17.23
N ASN A 14 -17.73 -29.79 -16.29
CA ASN A 14 -17.81 -28.62 -15.42
C ASN A 14 -16.53 -28.43 -14.58
N PHE A 15 -15.95 -29.54 -14.09
CA PHE A 15 -14.71 -29.49 -13.32
C PHE A 15 -13.52 -29.01 -14.16
N ILE A 16 -13.36 -29.52 -15.39
CA ILE A 16 -12.31 -29.11 -16.33
C ILE A 16 -12.44 -27.61 -16.65
N ASP A 17 -13.67 -27.11 -16.83
CA ASP A 17 -13.92 -25.71 -17.16
C ASP A 17 -13.60 -24.78 -15.97
N VAL A 18 -13.95 -25.17 -14.74
CA VAL A 18 -13.62 -24.39 -13.53
C VAL A 18 -12.11 -24.35 -13.29
N ALA A 19 -11.39 -25.45 -13.50
CA ALA A 19 -9.93 -25.50 -13.35
C ALA A 19 -9.23 -24.58 -14.36
N LYS A 20 -9.63 -24.63 -15.64
CA LYS A 20 -9.10 -23.74 -16.69
C LYS A 20 -9.39 -22.28 -16.38
N LEU A 21 -10.62 -21.95 -15.99
CA LEU A 21 -11.00 -20.58 -15.63
C LEU A 21 -10.18 -20.05 -14.45
N THR A 22 -10.00 -20.88 -13.41
CA THR A 22 -9.19 -20.54 -12.23
C THR A 22 -7.73 -20.32 -12.60
N PHE A 23 -7.18 -21.14 -13.49
CA PHE A 23 -5.82 -20.96 -14.01
C PHE A 23 -5.68 -19.63 -14.75
N TYR A 24 -6.53 -19.35 -15.74
CA TYR A 24 -6.48 -18.08 -16.49
C TYR A 24 -6.68 -16.84 -15.59
N ALA A 25 -7.62 -16.91 -14.65
CA ALA A 25 -7.83 -15.84 -13.68
C ALA A 25 -6.59 -15.64 -12.79
N SER A 26 -6.01 -16.72 -12.27
CA SER A 26 -4.80 -16.65 -11.44
C SER A 26 -3.59 -16.12 -12.21
N THR A 27 -3.39 -16.53 -13.47
CA THR A 27 -2.35 -15.99 -14.34
C THR A 27 -2.53 -14.48 -14.56
N THR A 28 -3.75 -14.04 -14.84
CA THR A 28 -4.06 -12.62 -15.05
C THR A 28 -3.78 -11.79 -13.79
N ILE A 29 -4.29 -12.24 -12.63
CA ILE A 29 -4.02 -11.59 -11.34
C ILE A 29 -2.53 -11.56 -11.03
N THR A 30 -1.80 -12.63 -11.35
CA THR A 30 -0.35 -12.71 -11.13
C THR A 30 0.38 -11.68 -11.99
N LEU A 31 0.03 -11.54 -13.27
CA LEU A 31 0.60 -10.51 -14.15
C LEU A 31 0.28 -9.09 -13.69
N GLU A 32 -0.97 -8.82 -13.30
CA GLU A 32 -1.37 -7.52 -12.74
C GLU A 32 -0.62 -7.21 -11.44
N SER A 33 -0.47 -8.20 -10.55
CA SER A 33 0.27 -8.05 -9.30
C SER A 33 1.77 -7.82 -9.56
N ALA A 34 2.37 -8.48 -10.56
CA ALA A 34 3.77 -8.26 -10.93
C ALA A 34 3.99 -6.84 -11.46
N PHE A 35 3.07 -6.35 -12.30
CA PHE A 35 3.10 -4.98 -12.80
C PHE A 35 2.93 -3.96 -11.66
N ALA A 36 1.97 -4.19 -10.77
CA ALA A 36 1.77 -3.36 -9.58
C ALA A 36 3.00 -3.37 -8.67
N LEU A 37 3.62 -4.52 -8.42
CA LEU A 37 4.84 -4.64 -7.64
C LEU A 37 5.97 -3.80 -8.25
N PHE A 38 6.20 -3.92 -9.57
CA PHE A 38 7.22 -3.16 -10.27
C PHE A 38 7.01 -1.65 -10.14
N ILE A 39 5.78 -1.16 -10.37
CA ILE A 39 5.45 0.26 -10.22
C ILE A 39 5.69 0.73 -8.79
N ASN A 40 5.21 -0.01 -7.79
CA ASN A 40 5.35 0.41 -6.39
C ASN A 40 6.82 0.39 -5.95
N LEU A 41 7.61 -0.62 -6.35
CA LEU A 41 9.06 -0.66 -6.09
C LEU A 41 9.79 0.49 -6.78
N TYR A 42 9.40 0.83 -8.00
CA TYR A 42 9.94 1.99 -8.72
C TYR A 42 9.66 3.29 -7.96
N LEU A 43 8.42 3.50 -7.51
CA LEU A 43 8.03 4.69 -6.74
C LEU A 43 8.77 4.75 -5.39
N LEU A 44 8.93 3.62 -4.69
CA LEU A 44 9.73 3.54 -3.47
C LEU A 44 11.19 3.87 -3.73
N SER A 45 11.76 3.38 -4.83
CA SER A 45 13.13 3.70 -5.25
C SER A 45 13.28 5.20 -5.53
N CYS A 46 12.28 5.82 -6.19
CA CYS A 46 12.24 7.26 -6.39
C CYS A 46 12.16 8.01 -5.05
N SER A 47 11.35 7.51 -4.10
CA SER A 47 11.14 8.16 -2.79
C SER A 47 12.43 8.35 -1.99
N HIS A 48 13.47 7.54 -2.25
CA HIS A 48 14.79 7.72 -1.66
C HIS A 48 15.45 9.06 -2.00
N TYR A 49 15.09 9.66 -3.13
CA TYR A 49 15.61 10.96 -3.59
C TYR A 49 14.74 12.15 -3.17
N LEU A 50 13.72 11.92 -2.34
CA LEU A 50 12.92 13.02 -1.80
C LEU A 50 13.75 13.84 -0.81
N ARG A 51 13.71 15.16 -0.98
CA ARG A 51 14.37 16.10 -0.05
C ARG A 51 13.65 16.07 1.30
N LYS A 52 14.43 16.26 2.37
CA LYS A 52 13.93 16.36 3.76
C LYS A 52 13.81 17.84 4.13
N PRO A 53 12.83 18.25 4.97
CA PRO A 53 11.84 17.41 5.67
C PRO A 53 10.66 16.98 4.79
N ILE A 54 10.26 15.72 4.91
CA ILE A 54 9.14 15.15 4.14
C ILE A 54 7.82 15.49 4.85
N LYS A 55 6.88 16.10 4.12
CA LYS A 55 5.53 16.38 4.63
C LYS A 55 4.83 15.10 5.10
N MET A 56 4.02 15.20 6.15
CA MET A 56 3.35 14.06 6.77
C MET A 56 2.50 13.26 5.76
N ASN A 57 1.73 13.94 4.91
CA ASN A 57 0.92 13.30 3.86
C ASN A 57 1.80 12.48 2.90
N LEU A 58 2.94 13.02 2.51
CA LEU A 58 3.87 12.34 1.61
C LEU A 58 4.46 11.09 2.28
N ARG A 59 4.77 11.15 3.58
CA ARG A 59 5.21 9.96 4.33
C ARG A 59 4.12 8.88 4.39
N LEU A 60 2.84 9.24 4.56
CA LEU A 60 1.74 8.27 4.49
C LEU A 60 1.61 7.66 3.09
N CYS A 61 1.73 8.47 2.03
CA CYS A 61 1.71 7.97 0.65
C CYS A 61 2.84 6.97 0.38
N ILE A 62 4.08 7.26 0.82
CA ILE A 62 5.21 6.34 0.66
C ILE A 62 4.94 5.01 1.39
N ASN A 63 4.38 5.08 2.60
CA ASN A 63 4.01 3.88 3.35
C ASN A 63 2.88 3.09 2.70
N LEU A 64 1.91 3.78 2.07
CA LEU A 64 0.85 3.13 1.30
C LEU A 64 1.45 2.39 0.10
N THR A 65 2.38 3.02 -0.63
CA THR A 65 3.13 2.39 -1.73
C THR A 65 3.92 1.17 -1.24
N ALA A 66 4.54 1.24 -0.06
CA ALA A 66 5.23 0.11 0.56
C ALA A 66 4.28 -1.05 0.90
N ALA A 67 3.13 -0.75 1.51
CA ALA A 67 2.11 -1.75 1.80
C ALA A 67 1.56 -2.38 0.51
N ASN A 68 1.33 -1.59 -0.54
CA ASN A 68 0.87 -2.07 -1.83
C ASN A 68 1.91 -2.94 -2.54
N ALA A 69 3.20 -2.59 -2.47
CA ALA A 69 4.27 -3.45 -2.96
C ALA A 69 4.29 -4.80 -2.21
N ALA A 70 4.25 -4.77 -0.87
CA ALA A 70 4.23 -5.98 -0.06
C ALA A 70 2.99 -6.84 -0.36
N CYS A 71 1.81 -6.22 -0.48
CA CYS A 71 0.57 -6.87 -0.87
C CYS A 71 0.71 -7.56 -2.24
N ALA A 72 1.16 -6.84 -3.26
CA ALA A 72 1.37 -7.39 -4.61
C ALA A 72 2.39 -8.55 -4.62
N PHE A 73 3.47 -8.43 -3.85
CA PHE A 73 4.45 -9.49 -3.66
C PHE A 73 3.84 -10.75 -3.06
N PHE A 74 3.09 -10.64 -1.96
CA PHE A 74 2.42 -11.78 -1.36
C PHE A 74 1.30 -12.37 -2.24
N TYR A 75 0.61 -11.55 -3.02
CA TYR A 75 -0.35 -12.03 -4.05
C TYR A 75 0.36 -12.89 -5.10
N MET A 76 1.50 -12.42 -5.62
CA MET A 76 2.28 -13.15 -6.61
C MET A 76 2.78 -14.49 -6.05
N ILE A 77 3.38 -14.50 -4.85
CA ILE A 77 3.85 -15.73 -4.20
C ILE A 77 2.70 -16.69 -3.90
N SER A 78 1.60 -16.18 -3.36
CA SER A 78 0.38 -16.95 -3.06
C SER A 78 -0.14 -17.67 -4.32
N ASN A 79 -0.33 -16.95 -5.42
CA ASN A 79 -0.82 -17.53 -6.68
C ASN A 79 0.18 -18.51 -7.29
N LEU A 80 1.47 -18.19 -7.25
CA LEU A 80 2.52 -19.08 -7.75
C LEU A 80 2.53 -20.41 -6.98
N ILE A 81 2.56 -20.37 -5.65
CA ILE A 81 2.64 -21.56 -4.80
C ILE A 81 1.33 -22.36 -4.82
N ASN A 82 0.17 -21.69 -4.80
CA ASN A 82 -1.11 -22.35 -4.57
C ASN A 82 -1.83 -22.78 -5.85
N VAL A 83 -1.60 -22.10 -6.98
CA VAL A 83 -2.33 -22.35 -8.23
C VAL A 83 -1.39 -22.72 -9.37
N ILE A 84 -0.42 -21.87 -9.71
CA ILE A 84 0.37 -22.02 -10.95
C ILE A 84 1.30 -23.23 -10.87
N ILE A 85 2.11 -23.35 -9.80
CA ILE A 85 3.07 -24.45 -9.64
C ILE A 85 2.36 -25.82 -9.60
N PRO A 86 1.31 -26.03 -8.77
CA PRO A 86 0.58 -27.30 -8.76
C PRO A 86 -0.05 -27.64 -10.12
N THR A 87 -0.56 -26.65 -10.85
CA THR A 87 -1.16 -26.88 -12.17
C THR A 87 -0.12 -27.33 -13.20
N ILE A 88 1.09 -26.75 -13.18
CA ILE A 88 2.17 -27.12 -14.10
C ILE A 88 2.78 -28.48 -13.74
N ASN A 89 2.91 -28.78 -12.44
CA ASN A 89 3.60 -29.99 -11.94
C ASN A 89 2.68 -31.20 -11.74
N GLY A 90 1.53 -31.26 -12.41
CA GLY A 90 0.61 -32.40 -12.32
C GLY A 90 0.04 -32.65 -10.92
N ASN A 91 -0.37 -31.59 -10.22
CA ASN A 91 -0.95 -31.59 -8.87
C ASN A 91 0.01 -31.96 -7.72
N ASN A 92 1.31 -32.11 -7.98
CA ASN A 92 2.30 -32.31 -6.94
C ASN A 92 2.67 -30.98 -6.27
N GLN A 93 2.23 -30.79 -5.03
CA GLN A 93 2.61 -29.64 -4.23
C GLN A 93 4.08 -29.75 -3.81
N ILE A 94 4.84 -28.68 -4.04
CA ILE A 94 6.27 -28.60 -3.67
C ILE A 94 6.44 -27.99 -2.27
N VAL A 95 5.48 -27.18 -1.85
CA VAL A 95 5.54 -26.39 -0.61
C VAL A 95 4.58 -26.98 0.42
N SER A 96 5.00 -27.00 1.69
CA SER A 96 4.14 -27.42 2.82
C SER A 96 2.85 -26.60 2.86
N HIS A 97 1.72 -27.28 3.13
CA HIS A 97 0.43 -26.63 3.34
C HIS A 97 0.47 -25.51 4.39
N CYS A 98 1.30 -25.63 5.42
CA CYS A 98 1.41 -24.60 6.45
C CYS A 98 2.07 -23.32 5.93
N ILE A 99 3.09 -23.46 5.08
CA ILE A 99 3.78 -22.31 4.45
C ILE A 99 2.84 -21.63 3.45
N SER A 100 2.14 -22.41 2.63
CA SER A 100 1.08 -21.93 1.76
C SER A 100 0.05 -21.11 2.54
N LEU A 101 -0.40 -21.63 3.69
CA LEU A 101 -1.36 -20.97 4.57
C LEU A 101 -0.79 -19.70 5.22
N LEU A 102 0.50 -19.70 5.58
CA LEU A 102 1.19 -18.53 6.11
C LEU A 102 1.26 -17.41 5.07
N VAL A 103 1.58 -17.75 3.81
CA VAL A 103 1.59 -16.77 2.70
C VAL A 103 0.20 -16.19 2.47
N GLU A 104 -0.86 -17.01 2.51
CA GLU A 104 -2.25 -16.53 2.45
C GLU A 104 -2.60 -15.58 3.59
N CYS A 105 -2.22 -15.93 4.82
CA CYS A 105 -2.41 -15.09 6.00
C CYS A 105 -1.69 -13.73 5.86
N LEU A 106 -0.44 -13.73 5.41
CA LEU A 106 0.34 -12.51 5.17
C LEU A 106 -0.24 -11.67 4.02
N LYS A 107 -0.72 -12.30 2.95
CA LYS A 107 -1.40 -11.62 1.83
C LYS A 107 -2.62 -10.84 2.33
N ILE A 108 -3.51 -11.48 3.08
CA ILE A 108 -4.72 -10.84 3.62
C ILE A 108 -4.32 -9.74 4.61
N SER A 109 -3.35 -10.02 5.49
CA SER A 109 -2.86 -9.04 6.47
C SER A 109 -2.31 -7.77 5.82
N MET A 110 -1.47 -7.89 4.79
CA MET A 110 -0.89 -6.75 4.08
C MET A 110 -1.93 -5.96 3.28
N PHE A 111 -2.95 -6.65 2.77
CA PHE A 111 -4.09 -5.99 2.17
C PHE A 111 -4.85 -5.12 3.18
N PHE A 112 -5.14 -5.63 4.38
CA PHE A 112 -5.73 -4.82 5.45
C PHE A 112 -4.81 -3.68 5.93
N ALA A 113 -3.49 -3.91 5.98
CA ALA A 113 -2.54 -2.85 6.31
C ALA A 113 -2.60 -1.69 5.30
N SER A 114 -2.71 -2.00 4.01
CA SER A 114 -2.93 -0.99 2.97
C SER A 114 -4.24 -0.19 3.20
N LEU A 115 -5.34 -0.88 3.53
CA LEU A 115 -6.62 -0.22 3.84
C LEU A 115 -6.53 0.68 5.08
N PHE A 116 -5.84 0.26 6.13
CA PHE A 116 -5.64 1.08 7.32
C PHE A 116 -4.83 2.34 7.01
N ILE A 117 -3.77 2.23 6.20
CA ILE A 117 -2.98 3.39 5.78
C ILE A 117 -3.81 4.31 4.88
N LEU A 118 -4.62 3.77 3.97
CA LEU A 118 -5.51 4.54 3.12
C LEU A 118 -6.58 5.28 3.94
N LEU A 119 -7.15 4.61 4.95
CA LEU A 119 -8.08 5.22 5.89
C LEU A 119 -7.41 6.33 6.70
N ALA A 120 -6.19 6.10 7.21
CA ALA A 120 -5.42 7.12 7.91
C ALA A 120 -5.14 8.34 7.02
N LEU A 121 -4.86 8.12 5.74
CA LEU A 121 -4.69 9.18 4.75
C LEU A 121 -6.00 9.94 4.54
N ALA A 122 -7.14 9.26 4.40
CA ALA A 122 -8.45 9.89 4.26
C ALA A 122 -8.83 10.73 5.50
N ILE A 123 -8.64 10.18 6.70
CA ILE A 123 -8.89 10.87 7.97
C ILE A 123 -7.98 12.09 8.09
N ASN A 124 -6.70 11.98 7.74
CA ASN A 124 -5.76 13.10 7.78
C ASN A 124 -6.14 14.22 6.80
N HIS A 125 -6.76 13.91 5.65
CA HIS A 125 -7.34 14.92 4.78
C HIS A 125 -8.62 15.55 5.37
N TYR A 126 -9.38 14.79 6.16
CA TYR A 126 -10.65 15.23 6.71
C TYR A 126 -10.51 16.08 7.99
N VAL A 127 -9.75 15.58 8.97
CA VAL A 127 -9.58 16.20 10.30
C VAL A 127 -8.45 17.23 10.29
N GLY A 128 -7.53 17.15 9.32
CA GLY A 128 -6.28 17.90 9.35
C GLY A 128 -5.16 17.16 10.10
N ILE A 129 -4.02 17.85 10.26
CA ILE A 129 -2.72 17.26 10.64
C ILE A 129 -2.76 16.58 12.02
N ILE A 130 -2.71 15.24 12.04
CA ILE A 130 -2.54 14.44 13.28
C ILE A 130 -1.05 14.28 13.58
N TYR A 131 -0.45 15.25 14.28
CA TYR A 131 1.02 15.39 14.34
C TYR A 131 1.76 14.39 15.27
N PRO A 132 1.32 14.02 16.49
CA PRO A 132 2.18 13.21 17.36
C PRO A 132 2.04 11.68 17.15
N PHE A 133 0.89 11.17 16.72
CA PHE A 133 0.61 9.72 16.76
C PHE A 133 0.98 8.95 15.49
N TYR A 134 1.57 9.61 14.49
CA TYR A 134 1.69 8.99 13.18
C TYR A 134 2.58 7.76 13.13
N ARG A 135 3.71 7.75 13.86
CA ARG A 135 4.64 6.61 13.86
C ARG A 135 3.98 5.38 14.46
N ILE A 136 3.25 5.60 15.55
CA ILE A 136 2.52 4.56 16.27
C ILE A 136 1.38 4.05 15.39
N LEU A 137 0.59 4.96 14.79
CA LEU A 137 -0.51 4.59 13.90
C LEU A 137 -0.03 3.76 12.71
N LEU A 138 1.10 4.16 12.10
CA LEU A 138 1.70 3.42 11.00
C LEU A 138 2.16 2.03 11.43
N PHE A 139 2.87 1.93 12.55
CA PHE A 139 3.32 0.64 13.08
C PHE A 139 2.13 -0.28 13.40
N LEU A 140 1.10 0.26 14.04
CA LEU A 140 -0.14 -0.47 14.35
C LEU A 140 -0.87 -0.92 13.08
N ALA A 141 -0.88 -0.10 12.02
CA ALA A 141 -1.51 -0.46 10.75
C ALA A 141 -0.91 -1.73 10.12
N TYR A 142 0.37 -2.04 10.37
CA TYR A 142 0.99 -3.29 9.92
C TYR A 142 0.83 -4.42 10.93
N ILE A 143 1.14 -4.15 12.20
CA ILE A 143 1.22 -5.19 13.24
C ILE A 143 -0.16 -5.74 13.60
N VAL A 144 -1.18 -4.88 13.71
CA VAL A 144 -2.52 -5.29 14.12
C VAL A 144 -3.13 -6.30 13.15
N PRO A 145 -3.16 -6.08 11.81
CA PRO A 145 -3.64 -7.09 10.87
C PRO A 145 -2.86 -8.41 10.95
N ILE A 146 -1.52 -8.34 10.98
CA ILE A 146 -0.66 -9.53 11.00
C ILE A 146 -0.94 -10.38 12.23
N LEU A 147 -0.93 -9.75 13.42
CA LEU A 147 -1.23 -10.46 14.66
C LEU A 147 -2.66 -11.01 14.67
N PHE A 148 -3.63 -10.23 14.21
CA PHE A 148 -5.03 -10.65 14.15
C PHE A 148 -5.20 -11.92 13.30
N PHE A 149 -4.67 -11.94 12.06
CA PHE A 149 -4.83 -13.10 11.18
C PHE A 149 -3.97 -14.29 11.61
N ILE A 150 -2.76 -14.08 12.14
CA ILE A 150 -1.96 -15.16 12.73
C ILE A 150 -2.71 -15.80 13.90
N SER A 151 -3.26 -15.00 14.82
CA SER A 151 -4.07 -15.49 15.94
C SER A 151 -5.32 -16.22 15.45
N LEU A 152 -6.06 -15.66 14.48
CA LEU A 152 -7.25 -16.27 13.91
C LEU A 152 -6.93 -17.66 13.34
N TYR A 153 -5.85 -17.79 12.57
CA TYR A 153 -5.44 -19.05 11.97
C TYR A 153 -4.81 -20.01 12.97
N SER A 154 -4.28 -19.53 14.09
CA SER A 154 -3.75 -20.39 15.17
C SER A 154 -4.87 -20.97 16.04
N ILE A 155 -5.98 -20.25 16.19
CA ILE A 155 -7.12 -20.66 17.04
C ILE A 155 -8.12 -21.51 16.26
N MET A 156 -8.35 -21.22 14.98
CA MET A 156 -9.36 -21.91 14.19
C MET A 156 -8.97 -23.35 13.83
N PRO A 157 -9.91 -24.31 13.89
CA PRO A 157 -9.66 -25.67 13.45
C PRO A 157 -9.38 -25.71 11.95
N GLY A 158 -8.31 -26.39 11.56
CA GLY A 158 -7.83 -26.44 10.17
C GLY A 158 -6.86 -25.32 9.79
N GLY A 159 -6.51 -24.42 10.71
CA GLY A 159 -5.46 -23.43 10.50
C GLY A 159 -4.06 -23.99 10.77
N PHE A 160 -3.23 -23.27 11.54
CA PHE A 160 -1.85 -23.68 11.86
C PHE A 160 -1.74 -24.84 12.87
N ARG A 161 -2.86 -25.40 13.32
CA ARG A 161 -2.88 -26.51 14.28
C ARG A 161 -2.54 -27.82 13.57
N ASN A 162 -1.41 -28.43 13.95
CA ASN A 162 -1.06 -29.79 13.59
C ASN A 162 -0.97 -30.69 14.83
N LYS A 163 -1.29 -31.98 14.67
CA LYS A 163 -1.07 -33.02 15.67
C LYS A 163 0.39 -33.49 15.71
N GLU A 164 1.12 -33.36 14.60
CA GLU A 164 2.52 -33.78 14.52
C GLU A 164 3.46 -32.64 14.96
N ALA A 165 4.41 -32.96 15.84
CA ALA A 165 5.50 -32.06 16.18
C ALA A 165 6.33 -31.74 14.92
N PHE A 166 6.71 -30.48 14.73
CA PHE A 166 7.45 -29.98 13.55
C PHE A 166 6.75 -30.17 12.20
N GLY A 167 5.47 -30.50 12.20
CA GLY A 167 4.75 -30.69 10.96
C GLY A 167 4.66 -29.42 10.09
N PHE A 168 5.00 -28.23 10.60
CA PHE A 168 5.06 -27.01 9.78
C PHE A 168 5.89 -27.18 8.49
N LEU A 169 6.97 -27.96 8.53
CA LEU A 169 7.84 -28.22 7.38
C LEU A 169 7.48 -29.48 6.60
N THR A 170 6.62 -30.35 7.13
CA THR A 170 6.21 -31.57 6.42
C THR A 170 5.17 -31.20 5.35
N LEU A 171 5.22 -31.91 4.21
CA LEU A 171 4.28 -31.63 3.11
C LEU A 171 2.80 -31.77 3.55
N LYS A 172 2.55 -32.63 4.54
CA LYS A 172 1.22 -32.92 5.13
C LYS A 172 0.93 -32.15 6.43
N GLY A 173 1.75 -31.14 6.73
CA GLY A 173 1.78 -30.45 8.01
C GLY A 173 0.53 -29.72 8.48
N CYS A 174 -0.28 -29.22 7.56
CA CYS A 174 -1.52 -28.52 7.90
C CYS A 174 -2.63 -29.09 7.04
N VAL A 175 -3.86 -29.02 7.54
CA VAL A 175 -5.07 -29.48 6.83
C VAL A 175 -5.43 -28.49 5.72
N GLY A 176 -4.52 -28.30 4.76
CA GLY A 176 -4.66 -27.51 3.53
C GLY A 176 -5.29 -26.13 3.68
N ALA A 177 -5.74 -25.57 2.56
CA ALA A 177 -6.48 -24.31 2.50
C ALA A 177 -7.96 -24.44 2.94
N ASN A 178 -8.36 -25.56 3.54
CA ASN A 178 -9.77 -25.83 3.83
C ASN A 178 -10.33 -24.93 4.94
N ILE A 179 -9.47 -24.28 5.74
CA ILE A 179 -9.92 -23.25 6.68
C ILE A 179 -10.67 -22.11 5.98
N MET A 180 -10.22 -21.70 4.79
CA MET A 180 -10.86 -20.63 4.03
C MET A 180 -12.20 -21.04 3.44
N SER A 181 -12.58 -22.31 3.45
CA SER A 181 -13.93 -22.75 3.05
C SER A 181 -14.96 -22.57 4.17
N LYS A 182 -14.52 -22.47 5.43
CA LYS A 182 -15.41 -22.32 6.59
C LYS A 182 -16.12 -20.98 6.53
N PHE A 183 -17.46 -21.04 6.57
CA PHE A 183 -18.33 -19.87 6.51
C PHE A 183 -17.95 -18.79 7.53
N PHE A 184 -17.69 -19.18 8.78
CA PHE A 184 -17.35 -18.24 9.85
C PHE A 184 -16.03 -17.48 9.61
N VAL A 185 -15.00 -18.15 9.09
CA VAL A 185 -13.70 -17.52 8.77
C VAL A 185 -13.86 -16.53 7.60
N ARG A 186 -14.62 -16.91 6.58
CA ARG A 186 -14.96 -16.01 5.47
C ARG A 186 -15.70 -14.78 5.98
N LEU A 187 -16.70 -14.97 6.85
CA LEU A 187 -17.49 -13.87 7.40
C LEU A 187 -16.63 -12.89 8.20
N ILE A 188 -15.80 -13.40 9.12
CA ILE A 188 -14.87 -12.58 9.91
C ILE A 188 -13.87 -11.82 9.04
N THR A 189 -13.45 -12.39 7.91
CA THR A 189 -12.49 -11.73 7.03
C THR A 189 -13.18 -10.71 6.11
N VAL A 190 -14.35 -11.04 5.58
CA VAL A 190 -15.06 -10.25 4.57
C VAL A 190 -15.87 -9.10 5.19
N ILE A 191 -16.51 -9.26 6.35
CA ILE A 191 -17.31 -8.19 6.97
C ILE A 191 -16.44 -6.95 7.27
N PRO A 192 -15.31 -7.06 8.00
CA PRO A 192 -14.47 -5.90 8.26
C PRO A 192 -13.99 -5.25 6.97
N PHE A 193 -13.66 -6.05 5.95
CA PHE A 193 -13.27 -5.53 4.65
C PHE A 193 -14.37 -4.66 4.03
N ILE A 194 -15.61 -5.18 3.94
CA ILE A 194 -16.75 -4.42 3.41
C ILE A 194 -16.97 -3.14 4.21
N LEU A 195 -16.89 -3.22 5.55
CA LEU A 195 -17.03 -2.05 6.42
C LEU A 195 -15.94 -1.01 6.16
N PHE A 196 -14.66 -1.42 6.04
CA PHE A 196 -13.56 -0.49 5.73
C PHE A 196 -13.75 0.18 4.37
N VAL A 197 -14.10 -0.59 3.34
CA VAL A 197 -14.36 -0.03 2.01
C VAL A 197 -15.53 0.94 2.05
N ALA A 198 -16.63 0.58 2.73
CA ALA A 198 -17.80 1.45 2.86
C ALA A 198 -17.47 2.76 3.59
N ILE A 199 -16.68 2.70 4.68
CA ILE A 199 -16.23 3.90 5.41
C ILE A 199 -15.34 4.76 4.52
N ILE A 200 -14.36 4.17 3.83
CA ILE A 200 -13.47 4.89 2.93
C ILE A 200 -14.27 5.56 1.81
N VAL A 201 -15.16 4.83 1.14
CA VAL A 201 -16.04 5.36 0.09
C VAL A 201 -16.93 6.49 0.63
N SER A 202 -17.51 6.32 1.82
CA SER A 202 -18.33 7.35 2.47
C SER A 202 -17.53 8.62 2.75
N LEU A 203 -16.33 8.49 3.33
CA LEU A 203 -15.43 9.62 3.58
C LEU A 203 -15.06 10.33 2.28
N TYR A 204 -14.73 9.59 1.22
CA TYR A 204 -14.44 10.20 -0.08
C TYR A 204 -15.66 10.87 -0.71
N ILE A 205 -16.83 10.25 -0.69
CA ILE A 205 -18.07 10.88 -1.16
C ILE A 205 -18.34 12.17 -0.38
N HIS A 206 -18.18 12.15 0.93
CA HIS A 206 -18.36 13.33 1.78
C HIS A 206 -17.37 14.45 1.42
N ILE A 207 -16.07 14.14 1.28
CA ILE A 207 -15.04 15.09 0.82
C ILE A 207 -15.43 15.67 -0.54
N VAL A 208 -15.88 14.84 -1.47
CA VAL A 208 -16.29 15.27 -2.81
C VAL A 208 -17.52 16.17 -2.76
N ILE A 209 -18.53 15.85 -1.96
CA ILE A 209 -19.72 16.70 -1.79
C ILE A 209 -19.32 18.05 -1.20
N HIS A 210 -18.45 18.07 -0.19
CA HIS A 210 -17.94 19.29 0.39
C HIS A 210 -17.13 20.13 -0.62
N MET A 211 -16.33 19.48 -1.47
CA MET A 211 -15.55 20.12 -2.54
C MET A 211 -16.38 20.50 -3.76
N LYS A 212 -17.54 19.87 -4.02
CA LYS A 212 -18.45 20.25 -5.13
C LYS A 212 -18.99 21.65 -4.96
N LYS A 213 -19.04 22.19 -3.74
CA LYS A 213 -19.33 23.61 -3.51
C LYS A 213 -18.26 24.53 -4.12
N VAL A 214 -17.06 23.99 -4.41
CA VAL A 214 -15.92 24.68 -5.03
C VAL A 214 -15.70 24.26 -6.49
N ILE A 215 -16.02 23.03 -6.88
CA ILE A 215 -15.75 22.51 -8.23
C ILE A 215 -17.03 21.93 -8.85
N SER A 216 -17.77 22.80 -9.53
CA SER A 216 -18.87 22.42 -10.43
C SER A 216 -18.31 21.78 -11.71
N MET A 217 -18.98 20.72 -12.20
CA MET A 217 -18.72 19.95 -13.43
C MET A 217 -17.50 19.01 -13.48
N GLY A 218 -17.69 17.72 -13.14
CA GLY A 218 -16.71 16.67 -13.45
C GLY A 218 -16.98 15.25 -12.90
N ASN A 219 -18.25 14.87 -12.69
CA ASN A 219 -18.65 13.78 -11.78
C ASN A 219 -18.31 12.33 -12.18
N PHE A 220 -17.65 12.07 -13.32
CA PHE A 220 -17.37 10.69 -13.73
C PHE A 220 -15.90 10.26 -13.60
N ILE A 221 -14.97 11.21 -13.51
CA ILE A 221 -13.54 10.89 -13.34
C ILE A 221 -13.28 10.28 -11.94
N HIS A 222 -14.17 10.52 -10.97
CA HIS A 222 -13.91 10.40 -9.53
C HIS A 222 -13.66 8.99 -8.96
N VAL A 223 -14.25 7.94 -9.56
CA VAL A 223 -14.08 6.56 -9.05
C VAL A 223 -12.81 5.93 -9.61
N MET A 224 -12.56 6.06 -10.92
CA MET A 224 -11.25 5.73 -11.50
C MET A 224 -10.14 6.55 -10.85
N LYS A 225 -10.46 7.79 -10.45
CA LYS A 225 -9.56 8.63 -9.69
C LYS A 225 -9.09 8.01 -8.40
N LEU A 226 -9.77 7.07 -7.71
CA LEU A 226 -9.23 6.58 -6.43
C LEU A 226 -7.94 5.77 -6.59
N ILE A 227 -7.89 4.87 -7.58
CA ILE A 227 -6.68 4.10 -7.90
C ILE A 227 -5.68 5.00 -8.61
N ILE A 228 -6.17 5.81 -9.54
CA ILE A 228 -5.33 6.75 -10.25
C ILE A 228 -4.86 7.87 -9.29
N ASP A 229 -5.49 8.14 -8.14
CA ASP A 229 -5.15 9.24 -7.22
C ASP A 229 -3.91 8.92 -6.45
N ALA A 230 -3.66 7.68 -6.04
CA ALA A 230 -2.35 7.35 -5.49
C ALA A 230 -1.24 7.70 -6.51
N PHE A 231 -1.48 7.40 -7.80
CA PHE A 231 -0.57 7.69 -8.90
C PHE A 231 -0.56 9.16 -9.34
N ILE A 232 -1.71 9.84 -9.35
CA ILE A 232 -1.94 11.24 -9.76
C ILE A 232 -1.40 12.13 -8.67
N TYR A 233 -1.73 11.85 -7.41
CA TYR A 233 -1.19 12.55 -6.26
C TYR A 233 0.33 12.40 -6.23
N ALA A 234 0.83 11.18 -6.50
CA ALA A 234 2.26 10.99 -6.69
C ALA A 234 2.80 11.85 -7.86
N SER A 235 2.14 11.86 -9.01
CA SER A 235 2.59 12.61 -10.19
C SER A 235 2.45 14.13 -10.07
N ARG A 236 1.52 14.63 -9.25
CA ARG A 236 1.24 16.07 -9.06
C ARG A 236 2.24 16.72 -8.12
N LEU A 237 2.77 15.98 -7.16
CA LEU A 237 3.77 16.50 -6.25
C LEU A 237 5.07 16.76 -7.02
N VAL A 238 5.46 18.03 -7.11
CA VAL A 238 6.74 18.45 -7.73
C VAL A 238 7.92 17.70 -7.11
N GLU A 239 7.84 17.37 -5.82
CA GLU A 239 8.85 16.61 -5.08
C GLU A 239 9.06 15.21 -5.69
N ILE A 240 7.97 14.51 -6.02
CA ILE A 240 8.05 13.17 -6.61
C ILE A 240 8.52 13.24 -8.05
N ARG A 241 8.04 14.20 -8.86
CA ARG A 241 8.53 14.40 -10.24
C ARG A 241 10.03 14.68 -10.27
N TYR A 242 10.51 15.53 -9.36
CA TYR A 242 11.92 15.82 -9.19
C TYR A 242 12.71 14.54 -8.80
N SER A 243 12.22 13.77 -7.84
CA SER A 243 12.86 12.51 -7.43
C SER A 243 12.87 11.45 -8.54
N THR A 244 11.79 11.35 -9.32
CA THR A 244 11.71 10.50 -10.51
C THR A 244 12.70 10.92 -11.58
N TRP A 245 12.86 12.23 -11.81
CA TRP A 245 13.85 12.76 -12.75
C TRP A 245 15.29 12.42 -12.31
N ILE A 246 15.64 12.65 -11.03
CA ILE A 246 16.94 12.25 -10.49
C ILE A 246 17.16 10.74 -10.65
N PHE A 247 16.17 9.93 -10.29
CA PHE A 247 16.27 8.49 -10.41
C PHE A 247 16.50 8.07 -11.86
N LYS A 248 15.78 8.66 -12.82
CA LYS A 248 15.94 8.39 -14.24
C LYS A 248 17.35 8.74 -14.73
N ILE A 249 17.91 9.87 -14.32
CA ILE A 249 19.30 10.25 -14.65
C ILE A 249 20.29 9.24 -14.05
N LYS A 250 20.14 8.90 -12.78
CA LYS A 250 21.01 7.92 -12.12
C LYS A 250 20.91 6.55 -12.79
N LEU A 251 19.71 6.06 -13.06
CA LEU A 251 19.49 4.80 -13.75
C LEU A 251 20.08 4.80 -15.17
N LYS A 252 19.91 5.90 -15.92
CA LYS A 252 20.52 6.07 -17.25
C LYS A 252 22.06 6.09 -17.18
N SER A 253 22.64 6.77 -16.18
CA SER A 253 24.09 6.79 -15.97
C SER A 253 24.62 5.40 -15.60
N LEU A 254 23.86 4.62 -14.84
CA LEU A 254 24.20 3.25 -14.46
C LEU A 254 24.15 2.31 -15.66
N LEU A 255 23.11 2.41 -16.50
CA LEU A 255 22.93 1.56 -17.68
C LEU A 255 23.89 1.92 -18.82
N THR A 256 24.18 3.20 -19.03
CA THR A 256 25.02 3.66 -20.17
C THR A 256 26.50 3.74 -19.80
N GLY A 257 26.85 3.73 -18.51
CA GLY A 257 28.21 3.94 -18.00
C GLY A 257 28.79 5.35 -18.24
N LYS A 258 28.11 6.19 -19.02
CA LYS A 258 28.51 7.57 -19.29
C LYS A 258 28.04 8.47 -18.15
N ARG A 259 28.97 9.19 -17.49
CA ARG A 259 28.62 10.35 -16.66
C ARG A 259 27.97 11.37 -17.59
N GLN A 260 26.68 11.64 -17.39
CA GLN A 260 26.03 12.71 -18.13
C GLN A 260 26.64 14.04 -17.67
N ASN A 261 27.21 14.77 -18.63
CA ASN A 261 27.50 16.19 -18.45
C ASN A 261 26.17 16.86 -18.13
N GLU A 262 26.10 17.49 -16.96
CA GLU A 262 25.04 18.37 -16.45
C GLU A 262 23.80 18.45 -17.34
N ASP A 263 22.91 17.46 -17.26
CA ASP A 263 21.57 17.61 -17.83
C ASP A 263 20.97 18.87 -17.17
N VAL A 264 20.74 19.91 -17.99
CA VAL A 264 20.22 21.21 -17.54
C VAL A 264 18.97 20.95 -16.72
N LEU A 265 19.01 21.33 -15.43
CA LEU A 265 17.90 21.15 -14.52
C LEU A 265 16.66 21.85 -15.10
N PRO A 266 15.54 21.13 -15.35
CA PRO A 266 14.31 21.75 -15.83
C PRO A 266 13.90 22.93 -14.95
N ASN A 267 13.49 24.04 -15.57
CA ASN A 267 13.15 25.29 -14.86
C ASN A 267 12.12 25.09 -13.73
N GLU A 268 11.19 24.16 -13.88
CA GLU A 268 10.21 23.81 -12.84
C GLU A 268 10.88 23.27 -11.56
N PHE A 269 11.98 22.53 -11.69
CA PHE A 269 12.73 21.99 -10.56
C PHE A 269 13.70 23.02 -9.99
N THR A 270 14.22 23.94 -10.78
CA THR A 270 15.07 25.05 -10.30
C THR A 270 14.32 25.88 -9.27
N LYS A 271 13.07 26.27 -9.58
CA LYS A 271 12.21 27.01 -8.62
C LYS A 271 12.01 26.23 -7.32
N TYR A 272 11.62 24.96 -7.43
CA TYR A 272 11.41 24.10 -6.26
C TYR A 272 12.70 23.91 -5.43
N VAL A 273 13.85 23.75 -6.09
CA VAL A 273 15.15 23.59 -5.44
C VAL A 273 15.53 24.84 -4.65
N ASN A 274 15.34 26.02 -5.22
CA ASN A 274 15.64 27.30 -4.58
C ASN A 274 14.75 27.55 -3.35
N GLU A 275 13.43 27.35 -3.49
CA GLU A 275 12.47 27.48 -2.37
C GLU A 275 12.81 26.51 -1.22
N THR A 276 13.30 25.31 -1.52
CA THR A 276 13.70 24.34 -0.49
C THR A 276 14.98 24.77 0.23
N ILE A 277 15.93 25.36 -0.48
CA ILE A 277 17.19 25.86 0.10
C ILE A 277 16.88 27.02 1.03
N GLU A 278 16.09 27.99 0.57
CA GLU A 278 15.67 29.17 1.34
C GLU A 278 14.94 28.78 2.62
N ASN A 279 13.99 27.84 2.55
CA ASN A 279 13.27 27.35 3.72
C ASN A 279 14.17 26.65 4.74
N ASN A 280 15.15 25.87 4.27
CA ASN A 280 16.11 25.20 5.16
C ASN A 280 17.06 26.20 5.84
N GLU A 281 17.48 27.24 5.13
CA GLU A 281 18.29 28.33 5.70
C GLU A 281 17.50 29.12 6.75
N ASN A 282 16.25 29.46 6.48
CA ASN A 282 15.36 30.11 7.44
C ASN A 282 15.18 29.26 8.71
N HIS A 283 14.95 27.95 8.57
CA HIS A 283 14.85 27.04 9.71
C HIS A 283 16.14 26.99 10.54
N ARG A 284 17.30 26.93 9.87
CA ARG A 284 18.62 26.93 10.55
C ARG A 284 18.85 28.26 11.29
N ASN A 285 18.47 29.39 10.73
CA ASN A 285 18.59 30.70 11.36
C ASN A 285 17.73 30.84 12.62
N ILE A 286 16.51 30.28 12.62
CA ILE A 286 15.63 30.26 13.81
C ILE A 286 16.30 29.49 14.95
N TYR A 287 16.78 28.27 14.70
CA TYR A 287 17.47 27.48 15.73
C TYR A 287 18.76 28.14 16.22
N THR A 288 19.48 28.84 15.34
CA THR A 288 20.71 29.55 15.73
C THR A 288 20.40 30.75 16.62
N ARG A 289 19.27 31.43 16.42
CA ARG A 289 18.79 32.52 17.30
C ARG A 289 18.31 31.99 18.66
N GLU A 290 17.59 30.87 18.69
CA GLU A 290 17.11 30.26 19.94
C GLU A 290 18.26 29.66 20.78
N ALA A 291 19.27 29.07 20.14
CA ALA A 291 20.43 28.50 20.81
C ALA A 291 21.35 29.55 21.45
N ASN A 292 21.18 30.84 21.13
CA ASN A 292 22.00 31.92 21.67
C ASN A 292 21.16 32.89 22.56
N PRO A 293 20.64 32.42 23.72
CA PRO A 293 19.79 33.21 24.59
C PRO A 293 20.48 34.47 25.16
N LEU A 294 21.82 34.55 25.10
CA LEU A 294 22.59 35.68 25.58
C LEU A 294 22.57 36.89 24.63
N THR A 295 22.18 36.72 23.36
CA THR A 295 22.09 37.84 22.39
C THR A 295 20.67 38.38 22.17
N GLY A 296 19.64 37.69 22.67
CA GLY A 296 18.23 38.05 22.41
C GLY A 296 17.52 38.90 23.48
N ARG A 297 18.13 39.16 24.65
CA ARG A 297 17.43 39.81 25.79
C ARG A 297 17.07 41.29 25.60
N LYS A 298 17.28 41.89 24.43
CA LYS A 298 16.97 43.31 24.19
C LYS A 298 15.79 43.62 23.26
N SER A 299 15.04 42.63 22.74
CA SER A 299 13.94 42.93 21.79
C SER A 299 12.57 42.31 22.12
N PHE A 300 12.39 41.67 23.27
CA PHE A 300 11.10 41.03 23.60
C PHE A 300 10.05 41.96 24.26
N ILE A 301 10.38 43.25 24.44
CA ILE A 301 9.44 44.27 24.90
C ILE A 301 9.24 45.24 23.74
N GLY A 302 8.39 44.87 22.78
CA GLY A 302 8.09 45.74 21.63
C GLY A 302 6.89 45.29 20.81
N ASP A 303 6.81 44.00 20.46
CA ASP A 303 5.88 43.57 19.41
C ASP A 303 4.70 42.73 19.91
N ILE A 304 4.05 43.18 20.99
CA ILE A 304 2.65 42.80 21.27
C ILE A 304 1.76 43.89 20.67
N LYS A 305 1.70 43.95 19.33
CA LYS A 305 0.61 44.64 18.64
C LYS A 305 0.18 43.85 17.42
N GLU A 306 -1.10 43.51 17.45
CA GLU A 306 -1.97 43.18 16.32
C GLU A 306 -1.69 41.82 15.64
N ALA A 307 -2.22 40.77 16.27
CA ALA A 307 -2.56 39.54 15.56
C ALA A 307 -3.67 39.84 14.53
N PRO A 308 -3.45 39.63 13.23
CA PRO A 308 -4.49 39.81 12.23
C PRO A 308 -5.54 38.70 12.36
N ASN A 309 -6.81 39.10 12.25
CA ASN A 309 -7.99 38.23 12.11
C ASN A 309 -7.70 37.10 11.11
N CYS A 310 -7.66 35.86 11.59
CA CYS A 310 -7.75 34.68 10.75
C CYS A 310 -9.23 34.39 10.51
N ASP A 311 -9.78 34.94 9.43
CA ASP A 311 -11.03 34.46 8.85
C ASP A 311 -10.78 33.08 8.21
N PHE A 312 -11.32 32.03 8.85
CA PHE A 312 -11.62 30.74 8.25
C PHE A 312 -13.02 30.31 8.65
#